data_AF-A0A7S0TL45-F1
#
_entry.id   AF-A0A7S0TL45-F1
#
_cell.length_a   1.000
_cell.length_b   1.000
_cell.length_c   1.000
_cell.angle_alpha   90.00
_cell.angle_beta   90.00
_cell.angle_gamma   90.00
#
_symmetry.space_group_name_H-M   'P 1'
#
loop_
_entity.id
_entity.type
_entity.pdbx_description
1 polymer ?
#
loop_
_entity_poly.entity_id
_entity_poly.type
_entity_poly.pdbx_seq_one_letter_code
_entity_poly.pdbx_strand_id
1 'polypeptide(L)'
;RIPGFYSKLGLAKQDRHLQHTQELAVGPESSTWIFLLRAFEVLEQDFEKFDKSGDGYIDYVELTMGIPLVDAHMRLHILARLEYKFKLVDQDKTNSADFYEFIYLGFLMTQDGSYHDLVEESEGHDIVKKAFIELLSWYSQSDSHKRQRLTIADVQQFCLRHFRMIPANIEEIFEEFSYTSSHVPGQKVIDFVRFMKVLTMIIVPDSRFHPKRYKPVKKALDPNKMMIKAHGG
;
A
#
# COMPACT_ATOMS: atom_id res chain seq x y z
N ARG A 1 -4.74 -1.72 16.95
CA ARG A 1 -4.79 -3.20 16.95
C ARG A 1 -5.56 -3.60 15.72
N ILE A 2 -4.97 -4.35 14.78
CA ILE A 2 -5.65 -4.78 13.55
C ILE A 2 -6.27 -6.16 13.82
N PRO A 3 -7.60 -6.31 13.89
CA PRO A 3 -8.24 -7.61 14.12
C PRO A 3 -8.08 -8.50 12.88
N GLY A 4 -7.67 -9.76 13.06
CA GLY A 4 -7.81 -10.80 12.02
C GLY A 4 -6.69 -10.93 10.97
N PHE A 5 -5.52 -10.32 11.18
CA PHE A 5 -4.43 -10.13 10.18
C PHE A 5 -3.93 -11.37 9.42
N TYR A 6 -4.22 -12.60 9.89
CA TYR A 6 -3.63 -13.84 9.35
C TYR A 6 -4.62 -14.89 8.82
N SER A 7 -5.94 -14.67 8.86
CA SER A 7 -6.89 -15.79 8.65
C SER A 7 -7.39 -15.99 7.21
N LYS A 8 -7.40 -14.96 6.34
CA LYS A 8 -8.07 -15.06 5.02
C LYS A 8 -7.13 -15.20 3.83
N LEU A 9 -5.97 -14.56 3.85
CA LEU A 9 -4.87 -14.92 2.97
C LEU A 9 -4.23 -16.17 3.57
N GLY A 10 -4.80 -17.34 3.26
CA GLY A 10 -4.17 -18.60 3.61
C GLY A 10 -2.69 -18.50 3.27
N LEU A 11 -1.84 -18.79 4.25
CA LEU A 11 -0.41 -19.04 4.03
C LEU A 11 -0.34 -20.20 3.04
N ALA A 12 -0.47 -19.88 1.76
CA ALA A 12 -0.39 -20.83 0.69
C ALA A 12 1.03 -21.36 0.74
N LYS A 13 1.18 -22.52 1.36
CA LYS A 13 2.24 -23.47 1.05
C LYS A 13 2.13 -23.72 -0.45
N GLN A 14 2.83 -22.93 -1.22
CA GLN A 14 3.14 -23.27 -2.59
C GLN A 14 4.66 -23.26 -2.68
N ASP A 15 5.18 -24.48 -2.72
CA ASP A 15 6.43 -24.84 -3.34
C ASP A 15 6.55 -24.11 -4.68
N ARG A 16 7.08 -22.90 -4.66
CA ARG A 16 7.59 -22.24 -5.86
C ARG A 16 9.07 -22.51 -5.88
N HIS A 17 9.43 -23.56 -6.62
CA HIS A 17 10.69 -23.65 -7.33
C HIS A 17 10.85 -22.37 -8.18
N LEU A 18 11.26 -21.29 -7.54
CA LEU A 18 11.92 -20.19 -8.24
C LEU A 18 13.26 -20.76 -8.68
N GLN A 19 13.44 -20.79 -10.00
CA GLN A 19 14.71 -21.08 -10.64
C GLN A 19 15.81 -20.33 -9.89
N HIS A 20 16.67 -21.10 -9.24
CA HIS A 20 17.84 -20.61 -8.55
C HIS A 20 18.90 -20.26 -9.61
N THR A 21 18.57 -19.36 -10.52
CA THR A 21 19.59 -18.61 -11.24
C THR A 21 20.19 -17.71 -10.17
N GLN A 22 21.48 -17.88 -9.85
CA GLN A 22 22.17 -17.02 -8.89
C GLN A 22 22.03 -15.57 -9.36
N GLU A 23 21.07 -14.86 -8.80
CA GLU A 23 20.79 -13.48 -9.15
C GLU A 23 21.93 -12.62 -8.62
N LEU A 24 22.84 -12.19 -9.50
CA LEU A 24 24.00 -11.38 -9.16
C LEU A 24 23.65 -9.90 -8.92
N ALA A 25 22.46 -9.47 -9.36
CA ALA A 25 22.02 -8.09 -9.25
C ALA A 25 21.75 -7.68 -7.79
N VAL A 26 22.09 -6.45 -7.46
CA VAL A 26 22.03 -5.86 -6.11
C VAL A 26 21.27 -4.55 -6.18
N GLY A 27 20.47 -4.28 -5.15
CA GLY A 27 19.80 -2.99 -4.98
C GLY A 27 18.76 -2.73 -6.07
N PRO A 28 18.77 -1.51 -6.68
CA PRO A 28 17.84 -1.13 -7.74
C PRO A 28 17.78 -2.08 -8.94
N GLU A 29 18.87 -2.83 -9.19
CA GLU A 29 18.95 -3.77 -10.30
C GLU A 29 18.39 -5.16 -9.96
N SER A 30 18.07 -5.44 -8.68
CA SER A 30 17.51 -6.74 -8.29
C SER A 30 16.08 -6.90 -8.81
N SER A 31 15.70 -8.11 -9.22
CA SER A 31 14.33 -8.39 -9.69
C SER A 31 13.28 -8.04 -8.65
N THR A 32 13.59 -8.23 -7.37
CA THR A 32 12.66 -7.88 -6.28
C THR A 32 12.46 -6.38 -6.19
N TRP A 33 13.53 -5.59 -6.33
CA TRP A 33 13.42 -4.13 -6.35
C TRP A 33 12.60 -3.66 -7.55
N ILE A 34 12.94 -4.13 -8.75
CA ILE A 34 12.23 -3.77 -10.00
C ILE A 34 10.76 -4.17 -9.93
N PHE A 35 10.45 -5.34 -9.37
CA PHE A 35 9.09 -5.82 -9.16
C PHE A 35 8.29 -4.89 -8.25
N LEU A 36 8.86 -4.51 -7.10
CA LEU A 36 8.20 -3.60 -6.16
C LEU A 36 8.10 -2.17 -6.71
N LEU A 37 9.11 -1.69 -7.44
CA LEU A 37 9.08 -0.39 -8.12
C LEU A 37 7.88 -0.30 -9.05
N ARG A 38 7.69 -1.28 -9.94
CA ARG A 38 6.54 -1.32 -10.85
C ARG A 38 5.20 -1.38 -10.10
N ALA A 39 5.13 -2.15 -9.01
CA ALA A 39 3.91 -2.21 -8.20
C ALA A 39 3.58 -0.85 -7.55
N PHE A 40 4.58 -0.14 -7.03
CA PHE A 40 4.39 1.19 -6.46
C PHE A 40 4.04 2.24 -7.52
N GLU A 41 4.64 2.19 -8.71
CA GLU A 41 4.27 3.06 -9.83
C GLU A 41 2.80 2.87 -10.25
N VAL A 42 2.31 1.63 -10.29
CA VAL A 42 0.88 1.35 -10.56
C VAL A 42 0.00 1.91 -9.43
N LEU A 43 0.40 1.75 -8.17
CA LEU A 43 -0.33 2.32 -7.03
C LEU A 43 -0.41 3.85 -7.10
N GLU A 44 0.67 4.53 -7.50
CA GLU A 44 0.68 5.98 -7.74
C GLU A 44 -0.30 6.37 -8.85
N GLN A 45 -0.29 5.64 -9.97
CA GLN A 45 -1.21 5.88 -11.09
C GLN A 45 -2.67 5.65 -10.69
N ASP A 46 -2.96 4.60 -9.93
CA ASP A 46 -4.31 4.31 -9.48
C ASP A 46 -4.80 5.36 -8.48
N PHE A 47 -3.94 5.82 -7.57
CA PHE A 47 -4.27 6.93 -6.68
C PHE A 47 -4.68 8.19 -7.46
N GLU A 48 -3.92 8.56 -8.48
CA GLU A 48 -4.21 9.73 -9.34
C GLU A 48 -5.50 9.59 -10.13
N LYS A 49 -5.87 8.37 -10.52
CA LYS A 49 -7.18 8.14 -11.16
C LYS A 49 -8.31 8.43 -10.18
N PHE A 50 -8.12 8.25 -8.87
CA PHE A 50 -9.13 8.54 -7.86
C PHE A 50 -9.15 10.00 -7.44
N ASP A 51 -7.99 10.65 -7.22
CA ASP A 51 -7.88 12.08 -6.84
C ASP A 51 -8.30 13.00 -8.02
N LYS A 52 -9.62 13.17 -8.21
CA LYS A 52 -10.20 13.99 -9.28
C LYS A 52 -10.04 15.48 -9.00
N SER A 53 -9.99 15.86 -7.73
CA SER A 53 -9.83 17.23 -7.29
C SER A 53 -8.39 17.73 -7.45
N GLY A 54 -7.41 16.83 -7.49
CA GLY A 54 -5.98 17.13 -7.53
C GLY A 54 -5.53 17.83 -6.25
N ASP A 55 -6.11 17.44 -5.11
CA ASP A 55 -5.82 18.00 -3.80
C ASP A 55 -4.89 17.11 -2.96
N GLY A 56 -4.53 15.96 -3.52
CA GLY A 56 -3.68 14.97 -2.92
C GLY A 56 -4.42 14.09 -1.91
N TYR A 57 -5.74 14.12 -1.86
CA TYR A 57 -6.56 13.20 -1.09
C TYR A 57 -7.57 12.48 -2.00
N ILE A 58 -8.08 11.35 -1.53
CA ILE A 58 -9.24 10.69 -2.11
C ILE A 58 -10.36 10.78 -1.08
N ASP A 59 -11.38 11.59 -1.35
CA ASP A 59 -12.57 11.58 -0.51
C ASP A 59 -13.53 10.42 -0.86
N TYR A 60 -14.55 10.20 -0.03
CA TYR A 60 -15.49 9.11 -0.25
C TYR A 60 -16.28 9.26 -1.57
N VAL A 61 -16.54 10.50 -2.02
CA VAL A 61 -17.24 10.75 -3.29
C VAL A 61 -16.37 10.30 -4.45
N GLU A 62 -15.13 10.76 -4.50
CA GLU A 62 -14.12 10.36 -5.49
C GLU A 62 -13.92 8.84 -5.52
N LEU A 63 -13.83 8.23 -4.34
CA LEU A 63 -13.72 6.79 -4.18
C LEU A 63 -14.94 6.06 -4.78
N THR A 64 -16.17 6.51 -4.52
CA THR A 64 -17.38 5.88 -5.09
C THR A 64 -17.52 6.09 -6.60
N MET A 65 -16.97 7.18 -7.14
CA MET A 65 -16.99 7.47 -8.57
C MET A 65 -16.05 6.55 -9.37
N GLY A 66 -14.95 6.10 -8.75
CA GLY A 66 -14.05 5.11 -9.38
C GLY A 66 -14.54 3.67 -9.26
N ILE A 67 -15.64 3.40 -8.56
CA ILE A 67 -16.23 2.05 -8.51
C ILE A 67 -17.03 1.78 -9.80
N PRO A 68 -16.81 0.61 -10.44
CA PRO A 68 -17.44 0.24 -11.70
C PRO A 68 -18.97 0.36 -11.72
N LEU A 69 -19.49 0.62 -12.92
CA LEU A 69 -20.93 0.62 -13.18
C LEU A 69 -21.44 -0.82 -13.33
N VAL A 70 -21.57 -1.51 -12.20
CA VAL A 70 -22.20 -2.84 -12.10
C VAL A 70 -23.66 -2.73 -11.65
N ASP A 71 -24.39 -3.86 -11.65
CA ASP A 71 -25.74 -3.94 -11.09
C ASP A 71 -25.84 -3.29 -9.70
N ALA A 72 -26.94 -2.59 -9.45
CA ALA A 72 -27.15 -1.77 -8.26
C ALA A 72 -26.96 -2.57 -6.96
N HIS A 73 -27.39 -3.84 -6.93
CA HIS A 73 -27.20 -4.70 -5.77
C HIS A 73 -25.71 -5.01 -5.56
N MET A 74 -24.98 -5.37 -6.61
CA MET A 74 -23.54 -5.61 -6.53
C MET A 74 -22.77 -4.35 -6.10
N ARG A 75 -23.11 -3.21 -6.70
CA ARG A 75 -22.52 -1.90 -6.38
C ARG A 75 -22.71 -1.57 -4.89
N LEU A 76 -23.89 -1.80 -4.34
CA LEU A 76 -24.17 -1.59 -2.91
C LEU A 76 -23.27 -2.46 -2.02
N HIS A 77 -23.05 -3.73 -2.36
CA HIS A 77 -22.15 -4.62 -1.62
C HIS A 77 -20.68 -4.20 -1.71
N ILE A 78 -20.23 -3.69 -2.87
CA ILE A 78 -18.88 -3.13 -3.02
C ILE A 78 -18.73 -1.90 -2.10
N LEU A 79 -19.67 -0.96 -2.19
CA LEU A 79 -19.62 0.28 -1.41
C LEU A 79 -19.66 0.03 0.10
N ALA A 80 -20.50 -0.88 0.59
CA ALA A 80 -20.58 -1.19 2.02
C ALA A 80 -19.25 -1.75 2.59
N ARG A 81 -18.58 -2.64 1.84
CA ARG A 81 -17.26 -3.18 2.24
C ARG A 81 -16.18 -2.10 2.18
N LEU A 82 -16.25 -1.24 1.16
CA LEU A 82 -15.31 -0.15 0.96
C LEU A 82 -15.43 0.91 2.04
N GLU A 83 -16.64 1.33 2.41
CA GLU A 83 -16.90 2.30 3.48
C GLU A 83 -16.29 1.86 4.82
N TYR A 84 -16.50 0.60 5.18
CA TYR A 84 -15.94 0.05 6.41
C TYR A 84 -14.40 0.12 6.41
N LYS A 85 -13.76 -0.29 5.32
CA LYS A 85 -12.29 -0.27 5.19
C LYS A 85 -11.75 1.15 5.09
N PHE A 86 -12.44 2.05 4.41
CA PHE A 86 -12.06 3.46 4.30
C PHE A 86 -11.93 4.09 5.69
N LYS A 87 -12.94 3.87 6.55
CA LYS A 87 -12.90 4.32 7.96
C LYS A 87 -11.78 3.67 8.79
N LEU A 88 -11.31 2.49 8.41
CA LEU A 88 -10.18 1.82 9.08
C LEU A 88 -8.82 2.39 8.66
N VAL A 89 -8.70 2.85 7.42
CA VAL A 89 -7.43 3.35 6.88
C VAL A 89 -7.23 4.84 7.11
N ASP A 90 -8.31 5.62 7.25
CA ASP A 90 -8.30 7.03 7.64
C ASP A 90 -7.83 7.18 9.09
N GLN A 91 -6.50 7.21 9.27
CA GLN A 91 -5.86 7.21 10.59
C GLN A 91 -5.90 8.60 11.23
N ASP A 92 -5.87 9.64 10.42
CA ASP A 92 -5.88 11.04 10.86
C ASP A 92 -7.29 11.63 10.96
N LYS A 93 -8.31 10.88 10.55
CA LYS A 93 -9.75 11.22 10.61
C LYS A 93 -10.10 12.43 9.76
N THR A 94 -9.46 12.56 8.60
CA THR A 94 -9.72 13.63 7.64
C THR A 94 -10.97 13.38 6.79
N ASN A 95 -11.62 12.21 6.94
CA ASN A 95 -12.68 11.70 6.07
C ASN A 95 -12.24 11.62 4.60
N SER A 96 -10.93 11.47 4.39
CA SER A 96 -10.27 11.40 3.09
C SER A 96 -9.10 10.43 3.25
N ALA A 97 -8.61 9.83 2.18
CA ALA A 97 -7.44 8.97 2.22
C ALA A 97 -6.27 9.68 1.53
N ASP A 98 -5.15 9.82 2.24
CA ASP A 98 -3.87 10.16 1.60
C ASP A 98 -3.32 8.97 0.78
N PHE A 99 -2.23 9.17 0.05
CA PHE A 99 -1.62 8.12 -0.77
C PHE A 99 -1.27 6.85 0.02
N TYR A 100 -0.76 6.98 1.24
CA TYR A 100 -0.37 5.83 2.05
C TYR A 100 -1.57 5.11 2.68
N GLU A 101 -2.63 5.86 3.01
CA GLU A 101 -3.91 5.30 3.43
C GLU A 101 -4.59 4.57 2.27
N PHE A 102 -4.44 5.07 1.04
CA PHE A 102 -4.87 4.36 -0.17
C PHE A 102 -4.07 3.06 -0.41
N ILE A 103 -2.75 3.06 -0.23
CA ILE A 103 -1.96 1.80 -0.26
C ILE A 103 -2.51 0.82 0.78
N TYR A 104 -2.79 1.28 1.99
CA TYR A 104 -3.34 0.43 3.05
C TYR A 104 -4.74 -0.08 2.70
N LEU A 105 -5.57 0.74 2.04
CA LEU A 105 -6.89 0.34 1.54
C LEU A 105 -6.75 -0.76 0.49
N GLY A 106 -5.86 -0.59 -0.49
CA GLY A 106 -5.56 -1.58 -1.51
C GLY A 106 -5.10 -2.91 -0.91
N PHE A 107 -4.27 -2.85 0.14
CA PHE A 107 -3.87 -4.03 0.90
C PHE A 107 -5.07 -4.73 1.56
N LEU A 108 -5.89 -4.01 2.33
CA LEU A 108 -7.08 -4.60 2.98
C LEU A 108 -8.08 -5.17 1.96
N MET A 109 -8.22 -4.54 0.80
CA MET A 109 -9.02 -5.04 -0.31
C MET A 109 -8.43 -6.33 -0.90
N THR A 110 -7.11 -6.42 -1.02
CA THR A 110 -6.41 -7.64 -1.45
C THR A 110 -6.63 -8.79 -0.47
N GLN A 111 -6.64 -8.54 0.84
CA GLN A 111 -6.83 -9.60 1.84
C GLN A 111 -8.21 -10.29 1.76
N ASP A 112 -9.23 -9.57 1.31
CA ASP A 112 -10.57 -10.13 1.11
C ASP A 112 -10.81 -10.59 -0.35
N GLY A 113 -9.79 -10.58 -1.20
CA GLY A 113 -9.90 -10.93 -2.62
C GLY A 113 -10.62 -9.89 -3.48
N SER A 114 -10.94 -8.73 -2.91
CA SER A 114 -11.77 -7.68 -3.51
C SER A 114 -10.97 -6.52 -4.11
N TYR A 115 -9.65 -6.66 -4.31
CA TYR A 115 -8.84 -5.56 -4.87
C TYR A 115 -9.29 -5.13 -6.28
N HIS A 116 -9.74 -6.08 -7.10
CA HIS A 116 -10.31 -5.80 -8.41
C HIS A 116 -11.55 -4.89 -8.36
N ASP A 117 -12.34 -4.93 -7.27
CA ASP A 117 -13.48 -4.04 -7.08
C ASP A 117 -13.06 -2.57 -6.94
N LEU A 118 -11.80 -2.32 -6.53
CA LEU A 118 -11.24 -0.98 -6.36
C LEU A 118 -10.58 -0.46 -7.63
N VAL A 119 -10.01 -1.33 -8.46
CA VAL A 119 -9.16 -0.92 -9.60
C VAL A 119 -9.42 -1.77 -10.85
N GLU A 120 -10.69 -2.00 -11.20
CA GLU A 120 -11.06 -2.88 -12.32
C GLU A 120 -10.39 -2.46 -13.64
N GLU A 121 -10.27 -1.16 -13.89
CA GLU A 121 -9.66 -0.61 -15.11
C GLU A 121 -8.12 -0.49 -15.01
N SER A 122 -7.48 -0.94 -13.93
CA SER A 122 -6.03 -0.83 -13.78
C SER A 122 -5.31 -1.96 -14.48
N GLU A 123 -4.62 -1.65 -15.57
CA GLU A 123 -3.76 -2.60 -16.32
C GLU A 123 -2.69 -3.29 -15.44
N GLY A 124 -2.37 -2.72 -14.27
CA GLY A 124 -1.38 -3.23 -13.34
C GLY A 124 -1.94 -3.88 -12.06
N HIS A 125 -3.26 -4.12 -11.95
CA HIS A 125 -3.84 -4.60 -10.68
C HIS A 125 -3.22 -5.94 -10.20
N ASP A 126 -2.81 -6.81 -11.14
CA ASP A 126 -2.23 -8.11 -10.82
C ASP A 126 -0.83 -8.02 -10.20
N ILE A 127 0.00 -7.07 -10.68
CA ILE A 127 1.33 -6.88 -10.11
C ILE A 127 1.23 -6.31 -8.69
N VAL A 128 0.27 -5.42 -8.43
CA VAL A 128 0.02 -4.86 -7.10
C VAL A 128 -0.50 -5.93 -6.14
N LYS A 129 -1.51 -6.72 -6.56
CA LYS A 129 -2.04 -7.83 -5.76
C LYS A 129 -0.93 -8.81 -5.38
N LYS A 130 -0.09 -9.19 -6.34
CA LYS A 130 1.06 -10.07 -6.09
C LYS A 130 2.04 -9.42 -5.12
N ALA A 131 2.35 -8.13 -5.29
CA ALA A 131 3.25 -7.42 -4.40
C ALA A 131 2.75 -7.39 -2.96
N PHE A 132 1.46 -7.12 -2.72
CA PHE A 132 0.88 -7.16 -1.38
C PHE A 132 0.97 -8.55 -0.72
N ILE A 133 0.75 -9.62 -1.49
CA ILE A 133 0.86 -11.00 -0.99
C ILE A 133 2.32 -11.32 -0.62
N GLU A 134 3.26 -11.00 -1.49
CA GLU A 134 4.69 -11.26 -1.25
C GLU A 134 5.22 -10.40 -0.09
N LEU A 135 4.89 -9.10 -0.04
CA LEU A 135 5.28 -8.21 1.04
C LEU A 135 4.75 -8.68 2.40
N LEU A 136 3.51 -9.16 2.47
CA LEU A 136 2.96 -9.72 3.70
C LEU A 136 3.74 -10.97 4.13
N SER A 137 4.02 -11.87 3.19
CA SER A 137 4.82 -13.07 3.46
C SER A 137 6.21 -12.72 3.97
N TRP A 138 6.92 -11.81 3.30
CA TRP A 138 8.25 -11.40 3.68
C TRP A 138 8.27 -10.63 5.01
N TYR A 139 7.27 -9.77 5.25
CA TYR A 139 7.11 -9.10 6.54
C TYR A 139 7.00 -10.11 7.69
N SER A 140 6.16 -11.14 7.53
CA SER A 140 6.03 -12.21 8.54
C SER A 140 7.30 -13.04 8.71
N GLN A 141 8.10 -13.21 7.66
CA GLN A 141 9.40 -13.90 7.73
C GLN A 141 10.50 -13.05 8.40
N SER A 142 10.41 -11.73 8.28
CA SER A 142 11.33 -10.78 8.91
C SER A 142 10.95 -10.49 10.36
N ASP A 143 9.68 -10.66 10.75
CA ASP A 143 9.23 -10.58 12.14
C ASP A 143 9.63 -11.85 12.92
N SER A 144 10.93 -11.94 13.20
CA SER A 144 11.62 -13.06 13.86
C SER A 144 10.94 -13.49 15.18
N HIS A 145 10.28 -12.56 15.87
CA HIS A 145 9.62 -12.78 17.15
C HIS A 145 8.08 -12.88 17.05
N LYS A 146 7.50 -12.87 15.84
CA LYS A 146 6.05 -12.92 15.59
C LYS A 146 5.25 -11.87 16.35
N ARG A 147 5.84 -10.70 16.57
CA ARG A 147 5.25 -9.58 17.35
C ARG A 147 4.34 -8.71 16.50
N GLN A 148 4.21 -9.03 15.21
CA GLN A 148 3.63 -8.24 14.15
C GLN A 148 4.27 -6.86 14.05
N ARG A 149 5.56 -6.75 14.40
CA ARG A 149 6.30 -5.48 14.50
C ARG A 149 7.76 -5.71 14.12
N LEU A 150 8.29 -4.83 13.27
CA LEU A 150 9.68 -4.88 12.85
C LEU A 150 10.49 -3.80 13.59
N THR A 151 11.66 -4.21 14.08
CA THR A 151 12.72 -3.30 14.52
C THR A 151 13.55 -2.84 13.32
N ILE A 152 14.42 -1.85 13.49
CA ILE A 152 15.36 -1.46 12.43
C ILE A 152 16.24 -2.63 11.97
N ALA A 153 16.67 -3.50 12.89
CA ALA A 153 17.45 -4.68 12.56
C ALA A 153 16.66 -5.63 11.65
N ASP A 154 15.37 -5.86 11.93
CA ASP A 154 14.51 -6.70 11.09
C ASP A 154 14.34 -6.10 9.67
N VAL A 155 14.24 -4.76 9.56
CA VAL A 155 14.15 -4.06 8.27
C VAL A 155 15.46 -4.12 7.49
N GLN A 156 16.61 -3.93 8.15
CA GLN A 156 17.93 -4.07 7.52
C GLN A 156 18.16 -5.51 7.01
N GLN A 157 17.74 -6.52 7.79
CA GLN A 157 17.78 -7.92 7.36
C GLN A 157 16.85 -8.21 6.18
N PHE A 158 15.66 -7.61 6.15
CA PHE A 158 14.78 -7.66 4.98
C PHE A 158 15.50 -7.12 3.73
N CYS A 159 16.12 -5.94 3.81
CA CYS A 159 16.84 -5.34 2.69
C CYS A 159 18.02 -6.19 2.24
N LEU A 160 18.82 -6.74 3.16
CA LEU A 160 19.90 -7.66 2.81
C LEU A 160 19.38 -8.93 2.11
N ARG A 161 18.25 -9.48 2.56
CA ARG A 161 17.68 -10.71 1.99
C ARG A 161 17.11 -10.49 0.58
N HIS A 162 16.35 -9.41 0.38
CA HIS A 162 15.57 -9.19 -0.84
C HIS A 162 16.23 -8.24 -1.83
N PHE A 163 17.04 -7.30 -1.34
CA PHE A 163 17.76 -6.32 -2.18
C PHE A 163 19.27 -6.54 -2.19
N ARG A 164 19.81 -7.46 -1.36
CA ARG A 164 21.25 -7.72 -1.24
C ARG A 164 22.08 -6.48 -0.87
N MET A 165 21.44 -5.46 -0.31
CA MET A 165 22.08 -4.26 0.19
C MET A 165 21.25 -3.63 1.30
N ILE A 166 21.88 -2.74 2.06
CA ILE A 166 21.20 -1.86 3.01
C ILE A 166 21.21 -0.45 2.39
N PRO A 167 20.04 0.14 2.10
CA PRO A 167 19.95 1.53 1.65
C PRO A 167 20.58 2.48 2.68
N ALA A 168 21.39 3.44 2.24
CA ALA A 168 22.15 4.32 3.14
C ALA A 168 21.26 5.18 4.07
N ASN A 169 20.06 5.54 3.61
CA ASN A 169 19.09 6.35 4.32
C ASN A 169 18.06 5.53 5.12
N ILE A 170 18.24 4.21 5.24
CA ILE A 170 17.24 3.33 5.88
C ILE A 170 16.95 3.72 7.34
N GLU A 171 17.97 4.14 8.09
CA GLU A 171 17.83 4.48 9.50
C GLU A 171 17.08 5.80 9.69
N GLU A 172 17.37 6.81 8.85
CA GLU A 172 16.63 8.08 8.84
C GLU A 172 15.16 7.85 8.51
N ILE A 173 14.88 7.09 7.44
CA ILE A 173 13.51 6.78 7.01
C ILE A 173 12.78 5.98 8.10
N PHE A 174 13.42 4.97 8.68
CA PHE A 174 12.82 4.18 9.74
C PHE A 174 12.46 5.04 10.96
N GLU A 175 13.38 5.90 11.37
CA GLU A 175 13.21 6.78 12.53
C GLU A 175 11.99 7.69 12.35
N GLU A 176 11.77 8.23 11.15
CA GLU A 176 10.63 9.09 10.78
C GLU A 176 9.27 8.39 10.98
N PHE A 177 9.16 7.09 10.67
CA PHE A 177 7.88 6.37 10.73
C PHE A 177 7.71 5.46 11.96
N SER A 178 8.77 5.27 12.75
CA SER A 178 8.77 4.37 13.90
C SER A 178 8.02 4.92 15.11
N TYR A 179 7.65 4.03 16.03
CA TYR A 179 7.02 4.38 17.30
C TYR A 179 7.45 3.42 18.41
N THR A 180 7.28 3.86 19.66
CA THR A 180 7.51 3.01 20.84
C THR A 180 6.29 2.11 21.07
N SER A 181 6.49 0.80 21.03
CA SER A 181 5.43 -0.19 21.31
C SER A 181 5.56 -0.74 22.72
N SER A 182 4.44 -0.89 23.43
CA SER A 182 4.40 -1.61 24.71
C SER A 182 4.78 -3.09 24.61
N HIS A 183 4.73 -3.68 23.39
CA HIS A 183 5.07 -5.08 23.14
C HIS A 183 6.57 -5.30 22.93
N VAL A 184 7.33 -4.22 22.70
CA VAL A 184 8.79 -4.24 22.57
C VAL A 184 9.37 -3.08 23.38
N PRO A 185 9.40 -3.21 24.72
CA PRO A 185 9.87 -2.13 25.58
C PRO A 185 11.28 -1.67 25.22
N GLY A 186 11.49 -0.36 25.16
CA GLY A 186 12.80 0.23 24.91
C GLY A 186 13.29 0.21 23.46
N GLN A 187 12.49 -0.27 22.50
CA GLN A 187 12.83 -0.23 21.08
C GLN A 187 11.74 0.46 20.25
N LYS A 188 12.19 1.18 19.24
CA LYS A 188 11.33 1.72 18.19
C LYS A 188 11.00 0.61 17.19
N VAL A 189 9.75 0.57 16.78
CA VAL A 189 9.23 -0.43 15.85
C VAL A 189 8.33 0.21 14.81
N ILE A 190 8.11 -0.53 13.72
CA ILE A 190 7.10 -0.23 12.71
C ILE A 190 6.13 -1.41 12.60
N ASP A 191 4.88 -1.12 12.27
CA ASP A 191 3.90 -2.12 11.84
C ASP A 191 3.92 -2.27 10.31
N PHE A 192 3.09 -3.17 9.79
CA PHE A 192 3.04 -3.45 8.35
C PHE A 192 2.73 -2.20 7.50
N VAL A 193 1.86 -1.31 7.97
CA VAL A 193 1.51 -0.09 7.23
C VAL A 193 2.72 0.83 7.13
N ARG A 194 3.39 1.10 8.25
CA ARG A 194 4.63 1.90 8.28
C ARG A 194 5.76 1.25 7.50
N PHE A 195 5.84 -0.09 7.52
CA PHE A 195 6.79 -0.83 6.68
C PHE A 195 6.56 -0.60 5.19
N MET A 196 5.31 -0.61 4.71
CA MET A 196 5.01 -0.25 3.31
C MET A 196 5.45 1.18 3.01
N LYS A 197 5.20 2.16 3.89
CA LYS A 197 5.66 3.55 3.71
C LYS A 197 7.19 3.63 3.58
N VAL A 198 7.91 2.95 4.49
CA VAL A 198 9.38 2.85 4.46
C VAL A 198 9.87 2.27 3.13
N LEU A 199 9.25 1.19 2.63
CA LEU A 199 9.62 0.59 1.35
C LEU A 199 9.38 1.51 0.17
N THR A 200 8.26 2.24 0.13
CA THR A 200 8.00 3.24 -0.92
C THR A 200 9.10 4.30 -0.95
N MET A 201 9.57 4.77 0.21
CA MET A 201 10.65 5.78 0.29
C MET A 201 12.01 5.27 -0.16
N ILE A 202 12.27 3.99 0.04
CA ILE A 202 13.52 3.33 -0.39
C ILE A 202 13.50 3.10 -1.90
N ILE A 203 12.40 2.55 -2.41
CA ILE A 203 12.29 2.03 -3.77
C ILE A 203 11.96 3.14 -4.76
N VAL A 204 11.20 4.14 -4.32
CA VAL A 204 10.77 5.30 -5.12
C VAL A 204 11.17 6.59 -4.41
N PRO A 205 12.47 6.89 -4.27
CA PRO A 205 12.94 8.07 -3.52
C PRO A 205 12.45 9.38 -4.15
N ASP A 206 12.20 9.39 -5.46
CA ASP A 206 11.65 10.51 -6.20
C ASP A 206 10.12 10.51 -6.31
N SER A 207 9.44 9.70 -5.51
CA SER A 207 7.98 9.68 -5.44
C SER A 207 7.42 11.07 -5.19
N ARG A 208 6.42 11.46 -5.99
CA ARG A 208 5.66 12.71 -5.76
C ARG A 208 4.94 12.69 -4.40
N PHE A 209 4.68 11.50 -3.86
CA PHE A 209 4.05 11.28 -2.57
C PHE A 209 5.05 11.19 -1.41
N HIS A 210 6.34 11.44 -1.66
CA HIS A 210 7.38 11.49 -0.62
C HIS A 210 7.00 12.52 0.48
N PRO A 211 6.97 12.20 1.79
CA PRO A 211 6.36 13.06 2.82
C PRO A 211 6.98 14.45 2.94
N LYS A 212 8.28 14.59 2.67
CA LYS A 212 8.95 15.91 2.57
C LYS A 212 8.37 16.82 1.47
N ARG A 213 7.86 16.26 0.37
CA ARG A 213 7.28 16.98 -0.79
C ARG A 213 5.75 16.96 -0.81
N TYR A 214 5.16 15.84 -0.38
CA TYR A 214 3.74 15.59 -0.37
C TYR A 214 3.08 16.26 0.82
N LYS A 215 2.49 17.42 0.52
CA LYS A 215 1.73 18.24 1.45
C LYS A 215 0.34 18.42 0.86
N PRO A 216 -0.51 17.38 0.93
CA PRO A 216 -1.85 17.48 0.37
C PRO A 216 -2.61 18.58 1.09
N VAL A 217 -3.40 19.36 0.34
CA VAL A 217 -4.15 20.51 0.85
C VAL A 217 -5.56 20.36 0.36
N LYS A 218 -6.46 20.01 1.27
CA LYS A 218 -7.86 19.73 0.95
C LYS A 218 -8.48 20.89 0.18
N LYS A 219 -8.97 20.61 -1.02
CA LYS A 219 -9.72 21.59 -1.82
C LYS A 219 -11.20 21.23 -1.73
N ALA A 220 -12.06 22.24 -1.75
CA ALA A 220 -13.47 21.98 -1.96
C ALA A 220 -13.66 21.43 -3.38
N LEU A 221 -14.42 20.33 -3.52
CA LEU A 221 -14.83 19.80 -4.82
C LEU A 221 -15.51 20.92 -5.62
N ASP A 222 -14.99 21.21 -6.82
CA ASP A 222 -15.60 22.17 -7.74
C ASP A 222 -16.82 21.52 -8.41
N PRO A 223 -18.06 21.98 -8.12
CA PRO A 223 -19.26 21.37 -8.68
C PRO A 223 -19.33 21.48 -10.21
N ASN A 224 -18.62 22.43 -10.82
CA ASN A 224 -18.63 22.60 -12.28
C ASN A 224 -17.79 21.54 -13.00
N LYS A 225 -16.80 20.92 -12.35
CA LYS A 225 -16.04 19.80 -12.94
C LYS A 225 -16.79 18.48 -12.92
N MET A 226 -17.82 18.33 -12.09
CA MET A 226 -18.63 17.11 -12.00
C MET A 226 -19.60 16.94 -13.18
N MET A 227 -20.02 18.02 -13.84
CA MET A 227 -21.05 17.96 -14.88
C MET A 227 -20.54 17.56 -16.28
N ILE A 228 -19.23 17.53 -16.52
CA ILE A 228 -18.68 17.37 -17.88
C ILE A 228 -18.61 15.89 -18.33
N LYS A 229 -18.93 14.90 -17.48
CA LYS A 229 -18.85 13.46 -17.84
C LYS A 229 -20.16 12.67 -17.77
N ALA A 230 -21.31 13.30 -17.52
CA ALA A 230 -22.59 12.59 -17.49
C ALA A 230 -23.32 12.52 -18.85
N HIS A 231 -22.81 13.17 -19.92
CA HIS A 231 -23.42 13.16 -21.25
C HIS A 231 -22.36 12.84 -22.32
N GLY A 232 -22.13 11.55 -22.55
CA GLY A 232 -21.25 11.08 -23.62
C GLY A 232 -21.06 9.57 -23.57
N GLY A 233 -22.06 8.84 -24.07
CA GLY A 233 -22.07 7.37 -24.18
C GLY A 233 -23.47 6.81 -24.06
#